data_AF-A0AA90NYD8-F1
#
_entry.id   AF-A0AA90NYD8-F1
#
_cell.length_a   1.000
_cell.length_b   1.000
_cell.length_c   1.000
_cell.angle_alpha   90.00
_cell.angle_beta   90.00
_cell.angle_gamma   90.00
#
_symmetry.space_group_name_H-M   'P 1'
#
loop_
_entity.id
_entity.type
_entity.pdbx_description
1 polymer ?
#
loop_
_entity_poly.entity_id
_entity_poly.type
_entity_poly.pdbx_seq_one_letter_code
_entity_poly.pdbx_strand_id
1 'polypeptide(L)' 'MKELDHSYFVGWGTLALINAGLAQGKNRTALNWFLLSLFLGPLATFMLLFAEKR' A
#
# COMPACT_ATOMS: atom_id res chain seq x y z
N MET A 1 -15.36 24.10 -10.12
CA MET A 1 -14.66 23.89 -8.84
C MET A 1 -14.42 22.39 -8.73
N LYS A 2 -13.17 21.93 -8.87
CA LYS A 2 -12.83 20.49 -8.88
C LYS A 2 -12.68 20.02 -7.43
N GLU A 3 -13.63 19.25 -6.91
CA GLU A 3 -13.53 18.53 -5.64
C GLU A 3 -12.59 17.31 -5.75
N LEU A 4 -11.39 17.48 -6.30
CA LEU A 4 -10.50 16.36 -6.61
C LEU A 4 -9.51 16.00 -5.49
N ASP A 5 -9.36 16.82 -4.46
CA ASP A 5 -8.07 16.82 -3.74
C ASP A 5 -8.06 16.06 -2.39
N HIS A 6 -9.20 15.90 -1.71
CA HIS A 6 -9.19 15.29 -0.36
C HIS A 6 -9.41 13.77 -0.34
N SER A 7 -10.26 13.24 -1.23
CA SER A 7 -10.61 11.81 -1.22
C SER A 7 -9.44 10.93 -1.70
N TYR A 8 -8.69 11.40 -2.70
CA TYR A 8 -7.52 10.68 -3.22
C TYR A 8 -6.38 10.56 -2.19
N PHE A 9 -6.13 11.61 -1.40
CA PHE A 9 -5.07 11.60 -0.39
C PHE A 9 -5.38 10.60 0.75
N VAL A 10 -6.64 10.56 1.21
CA VAL A 10 -7.10 9.59 2.21
C VAL A 10 -7.07 8.16 1.63
N GLY A 11 -7.46 7.99 0.36
CA GLY A 11 -7.41 6.70 -0.33
C GLY A 11 -5.99 6.14 -0.44
N TRP A 12 -5.00 7.00 -0.70
CA TRP A 12 -3.60 6.60 -0.84
C TRP A 12 -2.96 6.15 0.48
N GLY A 13 -3.16 6.90 1.56
CA GLY A 13 -2.67 6.51 2.89
C GLY A 13 -3.34 5.24 3.41
N THR A 14 -4.64 5.10 3.18
CA THR A 14 -5.40 3.88 3.52
C THR A 14 -4.88 2.68 2.74
N LEU A 15 -4.64 2.82 1.44
CA LEU A 15 -4.07 1.76 0.61
C LEU A 15 -2.68 1.33 1.11
N ALA A 16 -1.84 2.28 1.51
CA ALA A 16 -0.52 1.97 2.06
C ALA A 16 -0.61 1.16 3.37
N LEU A 17 -1.54 1.52 4.26
CA LEU A 17 -1.82 0.76 5.49
C LEU A 17 -2.33 -0.66 5.18
N ILE A 18 -3.23 -0.83 4.22
CA ILE A 18 -3.73 -2.15 3.80
C ILE A 18 -2.59 -3.02 3.26
N ASN A 19 -1.76 -2.49 2.36
CA ASN A 19 -0.61 -3.23 1.81
C ASN A 19 0.40 -3.62 2.90
N ALA A 20 0.59 -2.78 3.92
CA ALA A 20 1.45 -3.11 5.07
C ALA A 20 0.90 -4.29 5.87
N GLY A 21 -0.41 -4.33 6.14
CA GLY A 21 -1.08 -5.45 6.81
C GLY A 21 -1.04 -6.74 5.99
N LEU A 22 -1.29 -6.65 4.68
CA LEU A 22 -1.17 -7.79 3.76
C LEU A 22 0.26 -8.36 3.73
N ALA A 23 1.27 -7.48 3.76
CA ALA A 23 2.67 -7.90 3.83
C ALA A 23 3.00 -8.57 5.17
N GLN A 24 2.48 -8.07 6.29
CA GLN A 24 2.64 -8.69 7.61
C GLN A 24 2.07 -10.12 7.63
N GLY A 25 0.88 -10.32 7.05
CA GLY A 25 0.26 -11.64 6.90
C GLY A 25 1.05 -12.63 6.01
N LYS A 26 2.00 -12.10 5.21
CA LYS A 26 2.95 -12.86 4.38
C LYS A 26 4.33 -13.04 5.04
N ASN A 27 4.47 -12.81 6.36
CA ASN A 27 5.75 -12.82 7.09
C ASN A 27 6.79 -11.84 6.52
N ARG A 28 6.33 -10.71 5.96
CA ARG A 28 7.21 -9.63 5.48
C ARG A 28 7.09 -8.41 6.37
N THR A 29 8.12 -7.57 6.36
CA THR A 29 8.17 -6.35 7.18
C THR A 29 7.10 -5.37 6.73
N ALA A 30 6.08 -5.15 7.57
CA ALA A 30 4.95 -4.27 7.30
C ALA A 30 5.40 -2.84 6.96
N LEU A 31 6.37 -2.31 7.70
CA LEU A 31 6.88 -0.94 7.51
C LEU A 31 7.53 -0.74 6.13
N ASN A 32 8.28 -1.73 5.62
CA ASN A 32 8.88 -1.64 4.30
C ASN A 32 7.80 -1.56 3.22
N TRP A 33 6.74 -2.35 3.35
CA TRP A 33 5.63 -2.35 2.39
C TRP A 33 4.71 -1.14 2.54
N PHE A 34 4.58 -0.58 3.73
CA PHE A 34 3.93 0.71 3.98
C PHE A 34 4.63 1.83 3.22
N LEU A 35 5.94 2.00 3.45
CA LEU A 35 6.74 3.06 2.81
C LEU A 35 6.81 2.86 1.28
N LEU A 36 6.95 1.63 0.82
CA LEU A 36 6.92 1.29 -0.60
C LEU A 36 5.57 1.63 -1.23
N SER A 37 4.46 1.40 -0.53
CA SER A 37 3.12 1.76 -0.99
C SER A 37 2.83 3.26 -0.94
N LEU A 38 3.43 4.01 -0.01
CA LEU A 38 3.33 5.47 -0.04
C LEU A 38 3.97 6.06 -1.30
N PHE A 39 5.03 5.44 -1.83
CA PHE A 39 5.72 5.89 -3.04
C PHE A 39 5.10 5.35 -4.33
N LEU A 40 4.72 4.07 -4.35
CA LEU A 40 4.27 3.36 -5.54
C LEU A 40 2.74 3.20 -5.64
N GLY A 41 2.01 3.42 -4.54
CA GLY A 41 0.56 3.28 -4.46
C GLY A 41 0.07 1.88 -4.85
N PRO A 42 -0.92 1.78 -5.75
CA PRO A 42 -1.46 0.49 -6.20
C PRO A 42 -0.44 -0.45 -6.84
N LEU A 43 0.67 0.09 -7.37
CA LEU A 43 1.74 -0.75 -7.95
C LEU A 43 2.42 -1.61 -6.86
N ALA A 44 2.49 -1.12 -5.63
CA ALA A 44 2.96 -1.92 -4.50
C ALA A 44 2.06 -3.13 -4.25
N THR A 45 0.74 -2.99 -4.46
CA THR A 45 -0.20 -4.10 -4.33
C THR A 45 0.06 -5.16 -5.40
N PHE A 46 0.34 -4.77 -6.65
CA PHE A 46 0.73 -5.70 -7.70
C PHE A 46 2.04 -6.44 -7.37
N MET A 47 3.05 -5.73 -6.87
CA MET A 47 4.30 -6.36 -6.43
C MET A 47 4.06 -7.32 -5.26
N LEU A 48 3.18 -6.96 -4.32
CA LEU A 48 2.85 -7.77 -3.16
C LEU A 48 2.05 -9.03 -3.52
N LEU A 49 1.21 -8.95 -4.56
CA LEU A 49 0.42 -10.07 -5.07
C LEU A 49 1.32 -11.23 -5.52
N PHE A 50 2.34 -10.93 -6.32
CA PHE A 50 3.29 -11.92 -6.84
C PHE A 50 4.48 -12.19 -5.92
N ALA A 51 4.63 -11.42 -4.85
CA ALA A 51 5.64 -11.66 -3.84
C ALA A 51 5.33 -12.95 -3.06
N GLU A 52 6.15 -13.99 -3.23
CA GLU A 52 6.02 -15.27 -2.51
C GLU A 52 5.86 -15.06 -1.00
N LYS A 53 5.01 -15.87 -0.35
CA LYS A 53 4.91 -15.86 1.11
C LYS A 53 6.19 -16.47 1.69
N ARG A 54 6.80 -15.81 2.67
CA ARG A 54 7.96 -16.34 3.39
C ARG A 54 7.53 -17.15 4.62
#